data_AF-A0A2V9DJP1-F1
#
_entry.id   AF-A0A2V9DJP1-F1
#
_cell.length_a   1.000
_cell.length_b   1.000
_cell.length_c   1.000
_cell.angle_alpha   90.00
_cell.angle_beta   90.00
_cell.angle_gamma   90.00
#
_symmetry.space_group_name_H-M   'P 1'
#
loop_
_entity.id
_entity.type
_entity.pdbx_description
1 polymer ?
#
loop_
_entity_poly.entity_id
_entity_poly.type
_entity_poly.pdbx_seq_one_letter_code
_entity_poly.pdbx_strand_id
1 'polypeptide(L)'
;MQKPGKMSQVKSGLRLAGLTLVFFGIAGLFFAGVNYSFFPAGQSRALGLVFLIISAPVMVVTMNRWVKVLAGLLALAVLNGVLSISTGHLLANPTQPMSRLDALYITVFFAVAAALASTLKGRKLNLVDRIAVLAFVSSLALLMEYEGTHLRPGAPLASPDFTLMGIGLCCLLVAWGYGRLQRRRGHNRPGHHHLGGPAGSPADPT
;
A
#
# COMPACT_ATOMS: atom_id res chain seq x y z
N MET A 1 22.09 -28.64 9.56
CA MET A 1 20.80 -27.95 9.33
C MET A 1 19.66 -28.85 9.80
N GLN A 2 19.04 -28.58 10.95
CA GLN A 2 17.86 -29.34 11.41
C GLN A 2 16.64 -28.93 10.56
N LYS A 3 15.92 -29.91 10.00
CA LYS A 3 14.65 -29.64 9.31
C LYS A 3 13.66 -29.08 10.34
N PRO A 4 13.03 -27.92 10.10
CA PRO A 4 12.01 -27.40 11.00
C PRO A 4 10.89 -28.44 11.18
N GLY A 5 10.52 -28.72 12.43
CA GLY A 5 9.49 -29.70 12.73
C GLY A 5 8.15 -29.31 12.10
N LYS A 6 7.38 -30.29 11.61
CA LYS A 6 6.06 -30.07 10.96
C LYS A 6 5.14 -29.13 11.76
N MET A 7 5.18 -29.20 13.10
CA MET A 7 4.40 -28.31 13.99
C MET A 7 4.77 -26.82 13.86
N SER A 8 6.05 -26.49 13.66
CA SER A 8 6.50 -25.10 13.48
C SER A 8 5.96 -24.49 12.18
N GLN A 9 5.85 -25.29 11.12
CA GLN A 9 5.29 -24.86 9.84
C GLN A 9 3.79 -24.56 9.95
N VAL A 10 3.02 -25.42 10.62
CA VAL A 10 1.58 -25.21 10.84
C VAL A 10 1.32 -23.95 11.67
N LYS A 11 2.05 -23.75 12.77
CA LYS A 11 1.92 -22.53 13.60
C LYS A 11 2.24 -21.26 12.81
N SER A 12 3.26 -21.30 11.96
CA SER A 12 3.63 -20.16 11.11
C SER A 12 2.53 -19.83 10.09
N GLY A 13 1.97 -20.85 9.44
CA GLY A 13 0.86 -20.70 8.48
C GLY A 13 -0.40 -20.13 9.12
N LEU A 14 -0.82 -20.66 10.27
CA LEU A 14 -2.00 -20.17 10.99
C LEU A 14 -1.83 -18.72 11.44
N ARG A 15 -0.63 -18.33 11.91
CA ARG A 15 -0.32 -16.95 12.28
C ARG A 15 -0.38 -16.00 11.09
N LEU A 16 0.13 -16.43 9.93
CA LEU A 16 0.05 -15.64 8.71
C LEU A 16 -1.40 -15.47 8.26
N ALA A 17 -2.17 -16.55 8.22
CA ALA A 17 -3.58 -16.53 7.84
C ALA A 17 -4.41 -15.62 8.75
N GLY A 18 -4.25 -15.75 10.08
CA GLY A 18 -4.93 -14.89 11.05
C GLY A 18 -4.57 -13.43 10.89
N LEU A 19 -3.29 -13.11 10.63
CA LEU A 19 -2.86 -11.73 10.40
C LEU A 19 -3.42 -11.15 9.09
N THR A 20 -3.48 -11.96 8.04
CA THR A 20 -4.09 -11.60 6.77
C THR A 20 -5.60 -11.35 6.93
N LEU A 21 -6.31 -12.20 7.68
CA LEU A 21 -7.74 -12.03 7.94
C LEU A 21 -8.02 -10.75 8.72
N VAL A 22 -7.25 -10.48 9.77
CA VAL A 22 -7.35 -9.23 10.55
C VAL A 22 -7.09 -8.01 9.65
N PHE A 23 -6.09 -8.09 8.76
CA PHE A 23 -5.83 -7.02 7.79
C PHE A 23 -7.03 -6.78 6.88
N PHE A 24 -7.63 -7.82 6.29
CA PHE A 24 -8.82 -7.66 5.45
C PHE A 24 -10.01 -7.10 6.23
N GLY A 25 -10.20 -7.49 7.49
CA GLY A 25 -11.24 -6.92 8.36
C GLY A 25 -11.03 -5.42 8.60
N ILE A 26 -9.81 -5.01 8.92
CA ILE A 26 -9.47 -3.59 9.13
C ILE A 26 -9.60 -2.79 7.82
N ALA A 27 -9.12 -3.36 6.71
CA ALA A 27 -9.25 -2.75 5.40
C ALA A 27 -10.74 -2.56 5.06
N GLY A 28 -11.57 -3.60 5.20
CA GLY A 28 -13.01 -3.52 4.98
C GLY A 28 -13.68 -2.43 5.83
N LEU A 29 -13.32 -2.32 7.11
CA LEU A 29 -13.80 -1.24 7.98
C LEU A 29 -13.37 0.15 7.49
N PHE A 30 -12.15 0.27 6.97
CA PHE A 30 -11.64 1.50 6.37
C PHE A 30 -12.40 1.87 5.09
N PHE A 31 -12.59 0.93 4.15
CA PHE A 31 -13.38 1.14 2.93
C PHE A 31 -14.82 1.52 3.25
N ALA A 32 -15.47 0.81 4.19
CA ALA A 32 -16.82 1.17 4.67
C ALA A 32 -16.84 2.58 5.30
N GLY A 33 -15.81 2.95 6.05
CA GLY A 33 -15.66 4.29 6.61
C GLY A 33 -15.56 5.37 5.54
N VAL A 34 -14.77 5.13 4.48
CA VAL A 34 -14.67 6.03 3.32
C VAL A 34 -16.04 6.16 2.65
N ASN A 35 -16.68 5.03 2.33
CA ASN A 35 -17.99 5.01 1.68
C ASN A 35 -19.03 5.82 2.47
N TYR A 36 -19.25 5.48 3.75
CA TYR A 36 -20.25 6.16 4.57
C TYR A 36 -19.94 7.64 4.86
N SER A 37 -18.67 8.05 4.79
CA SER A 37 -18.27 9.44 5.06
C SER A 37 -18.43 10.36 3.84
N PHE A 38 -18.16 9.84 2.64
CA PHE A 38 -18.10 10.62 1.40
C PHE A 38 -19.29 10.38 0.47
N PHE A 39 -19.92 9.21 0.54
CA PHE A 39 -21.04 8.80 -0.31
C PHE A 39 -22.23 8.31 0.54
N PRO A 40 -22.86 9.18 1.36
CA PRO A 40 -23.93 8.75 2.26
C PRO A 40 -25.20 8.36 1.49
N ALA A 41 -25.37 7.07 1.20
CA ALA A 41 -26.56 6.49 0.56
C ALA A 41 -27.60 6.05 1.62
N GLY A 42 -27.91 6.94 2.56
CA GLY A 42 -28.86 6.69 3.66
C GLY A 42 -28.22 6.27 4.99
N GLN A 43 -26.89 6.08 5.04
CA GLN A 43 -26.15 5.84 6.28
C GLN A 43 -25.70 7.15 6.94
N SER A 44 -25.55 7.14 8.26
CA SER A 44 -25.07 8.30 9.00
C SER A 44 -23.59 8.57 8.72
N ARG A 45 -23.28 9.79 8.25
CA ARG A 45 -21.90 10.26 8.03
C ARG A 45 -21.04 10.14 9.29
N ALA A 46 -21.63 10.31 10.46
CA ALA A 46 -20.93 10.16 11.74
C ALA A 46 -20.39 8.74 11.95
N LEU A 47 -21.15 7.72 11.52
CA LEU A 47 -20.72 6.33 11.62
C LEU A 47 -19.49 6.07 10.72
N GLY A 48 -19.49 6.62 9.51
CA GLY A 48 -18.34 6.55 8.60
C GLY A 48 -17.09 7.18 9.21
N LEU A 49 -17.22 8.35 9.82
CA LEU A 49 -16.11 9.03 10.50
C LEU A 49 -15.58 8.21 11.68
N VAL A 50 -16.46 7.57 12.47
CA VAL A 50 -16.05 6.67 13.57
C VAL A 50 -15.24 5.49 13.02
N PHE A 51 -15.69 4.87 11.93
CA PHE A 51 -14.94 3.78 11.29
C PHE A 51 -13.57 4.24 10.78
N LEU A 52 -13.47 5.43 10.19
CA LEU A 52 -12.19 6.00 9.74
C LEU A 52 -11.25 6.32 10.91
N ILE A 53 -11.76 6.94 11.97
CA ILE A 53 -10.99 7.29 13.17
C ILE A 53 -10.40 6.04 13.82
N ILE A 54 -11.12 4.91 13.81
CA ILE A 54 -10.63 3.65 14.39
C ILE A 54 -9.70 2.93 13.41
N SER A 55 -10.09 2.77 12.15
CA SER A 55 -9.36 1.93 11.19
C SER A 55 -8.07 2.57 10.69
N ALA A 56 -8.02 3.90 10.49
CA ALA A 56 -6.84 4.57 9.94
C ALA A 56 -5.60 4.48 10.85
N PRO A 57 -5.68 4.72 12.17
CA PRO A 57 -4.53 4.52 13.06
C PRO A 57 -4.06 3.07 13.09
N VAL A 58 -4.99 2.11 13.10
CA VAL A 58 -4.67 0.68 13.09
C VAL A 58 -3.95 0.31 11.79
N MET A 59 -4.42 0.81 10.63
CA MET A 59 -3.75 0.67 9.34
C MET A 59 -2.31 1.21 9.38
N VAL A 60 -2.10 2.40 9.94
CA VAL A 60 -0.76 3.03 10.05
C VAL A 60 0.18 2.25 10.97
N VAL A 61 -0.32 1.78 12.11
CA VAL A 61 0.47 1.01 13.09
C VAL A 61 0.87 -0.35 12.51
N THR A 62 -0.05 -1.00 11.80
CA THR A 62 0.16 -2.35 11.23
C THR A 62 0.84 -2.35 9.85
N MET A 63 1.13 -1.17 9.28
CA MET A 63 1.62 -1.01 7.90
C MET A 63 2.88 -1.80 7.54
N ASN A 64 3.84 -1.91 8.45
CA ASN A 64 5.05 -2.72 8.22
C ASN A 64 4.75 -4.17 7.83
N ARG A 65 3.61 -4.71 8.29
CA ARG A 65 3.21 -6.10 8.02
C ARG A 65 2.46 -6.20 6.71
N TRP A 66 1.47 -5.33 6.49
CA TRP A 66 0.56 -5.47 5.34
C TRP A 66 1.05 -4.79 4.06
N VAL A 67 2.00 -3.84 4.11
CA VAL A 67 2.57 -3.23 2.89
C VAL A 67 3.14 -4.29 1.92
N LYS A 68 3.55 -5.44 2.46
CA LYS A 68 4.01 -6.57 1.65
C LYS A 68 2.90 -7.23 0.86
N VAL A 69 1.72 -7.33 1.46
CA VAL A 69 0.49 -7.83 0.85
C VAL A 69 0.02 -6.83 -0.21
N LEU A 70 0.08 -5.52 0.09
CA LEU A 70 -0.31 -4.46 -0.85
C LEU A 70 0.36 -4.62 -2.22
N ALA A 71 1.68 -4.73 -2.29
CA ALA A 71 2.34 -4.85 -3.60
C ALA A 71 1.96 -6.16 -4.32
N GLY A 72 1.58 -7.22 -3.59
CA GLY A 72 1.02 -8.44 -4.18
C GLY A 72 -0.37 -8.20 -4.77
N LEU A 73 -1.24 -7.49 -4.05
CA LEU A 73 -2.57 -7.10 -4.54
C LEU A 73 -2.47 -6.18 -5.77
N LEU A 74 -1.53 -5.23 -5.78
CA LEU A 74 -1.29 -4.38 -6.95
C LEU A 74 -0.77 -5.19 -8.15
N ALA A 75 0.09 -6.19 -7.93
CA ALA A 75 0.52 -7.09 -9.01
C ALA A 75 -0.65 -7.94 -9.57
N LEU A 76 -1.58 -8.38 -8.71
CA LEU A 76 -2.81 -9.03 -9.16
C LEU A 76 -3.70 -8.07 -9.96
N ALA A 77 -3.78 -6.80 -9.57
CA ALA A 77 -4.49 -5.78 -10.34
C ALA A 77 -3.87 -5.57 -11.74
N VAL A 78 -2.53 -5.60 -11.85
CA VAL A 78 -1.84 -5.58 -13.16
C VAL A 78 -2.24 -6.79 -14.00
N LEU A 79 -2.24 -7.99 -13.42
CA LEU A 79 -2.64 -9.20 -14.15
C LEU A 79 -4.09 -9.10 -14.64
N ASN A 80 -4.99 -8.62 -13.78
CA ASN A 80 -6.39 -8.36 -14.16
C ASN A 80 -6.48 -7.35 -15.30
N GLY A 81 -5.70 -6.27 -15.26
CA GLY A 81 -5.64 -5.28 -16.32
C GLY A 81 -5.14 -5.85 -17.65
N VAL A 82 -4.09 -6.68 -17.64
CA VAL A 82 -3.59 -7.40 -18.83
C VAL A 82 -4.67 -8.31 -19.42
N LEU A 83 -5.39 -9.04 -18.57
CA LEU A 83 -6.51 -9.87 -19.02
C LEU A 83 -7.62 -9.01 -19.62
N SER A 84 -8.00 -7.89 -18.98
CA SER A 84 -9.00 -6.96 -19.51
C SER A 84 -8.62 -6.33 -20.85
N ILE A 85 -7.32 -6.04 -21.07
CA ILE A 85 -6.82 -5.58 -22.38
C ILE A 85 -7.05 -6.65 -23.45
N SER A 86 -6.76 -7.92 -23.12
CA SER A 86 -6.87 -9.04 -24.05
C SER A 86 -8.32 -9.38 -24.40
N THR A 87 -9.22 -9.37 -23.42
CA THR A 87 -10.63 -9.75 -23.58
C THR A 87 -11.53 -8.58 -24.00
N GLY A 88 -11.11 -7.34 -23.71
CA GLY A 88 -11.96 -6.14 -23.86
C GLY A 88 -13.07 -6.03 -22.81
N HIS A 89 -13.03 -6.84 -21.75
CA HIS A 89 -14.07 -6.91 -20.72
C HIS A 89 -13.46 -6.88 -19.33
N LEU A 90 -14.19 -6.34 -18.36
CA LEU A 90 -13.78 -6.39 -16.96
C LEU A 90 -13.81 -7.84 -16.45
N LEU A 91 -12.70 -8.32 -15.89
CA LEU A 91 -12.60 -9.70 -15.39
C LEU A 91 -13.63 -10.00 -14.28
N ALA A 92 -13.93 -9.01 -13.43
CA ALA A 92 -14.91 -9.15 -12.35
C ALA A 92 -16.36 -9.10 -12.85
N ASN A 93 -16.60 -8.50 -14.02
CA ASN A 93 -17.92 -8.40 -14.62
C ASN A 93 -17.81 -8.45 -16.15
N PRO A 94 -17.87 -9.66 -16.75
CA PRO A 94 -17.68 -9.83 -18.19
C PRO A 94 -18.81 -9.21 -19.01
N THR A 95 -19.93 -8.82 -18.41
CA THR A 95 -21.02 -8.13 -19.12
C THR A 95 -20.72 -6.66 -19.39
N GLN A 96 -19.70 -6.09 -18.73
CA GLN A 96 -19.34 -4.69 -18.85
C GLN A 96 -18.12 -4.53 -19.79
N PRO A 97 -18.30 -3.95 -20.99
CA PRO A 97 -17.19 -3.72 -21.91
C PRO A 97 -16.27 -2.64 -21.34
N MET A 98 -14.97 -2.79 -21.59
CA MET A 98 -13.94 -1.85 -21.17
C MET A 98 -13.11 -1.41 -22.37
N SER A 99 -12.90 -0.11 -22.53
CA SER A 99 -11.98 0.40 -23.53
C SER A 99 -10.58 -0.16 -23.29
N ARG A 100 -9.95 -0.70 -24.33
CA ARG A 100 -8.59 -1.26 -24.23
C ARG A 100 -7.55 -0.21 -23.83
N LEU A 101 -7.76 1.05 -24.23
CA LEU A 101 -6.89 2.16 -23.84
C LEU A 101 -7.01 2.44 -22.33
N ASP A 102 -8.22 2.46 -21.80
CA ASP A 102 -8.44 2.67 -20.36
C ASP A 102 -7.87 1.51 -19.54
N ALA A 103 -8.08 0.28 -20.01
CA ALA A 103 -7.48 -0.90 -19.41
C ALA A 103 -5.93 -0.81 -19.42
N LEU A 104 -5.34 -0.32 -20.51
CA LEU A 104 -3.90 -0.08 -20.61
C LEU A 104 -3.41 0.95 -19.59
N TYR A 105 -4.08 2.10 -19.49
CA TYR A 105 -3.71 3.14 -18.52
C TYR A 105 -3.79 2.63 -17.08
N ILE A 106 -4.87 1.95 -16.73
CA ILE A 106 -5.05 1.36 -15.40
C ILE A 106 -3.98 0.30 -15.12
N THR A 107 -3.65 -0.54 -16.11
CA THR A 107 -2.60 -1.57 -15.99
C THR A 107 -1.24 -0.94 -15.73
N VAL A 108 -0.86 0.09 -16.52
CA VAL A 108 0.41 0.80 -16.36
C VAL A 108 0.48 1.48 -15.00
N PHE A 109 -0.61 2.13 -14.58
CA PHE A 109 -0.71 2.75 -13.27
C PHE A 109 -0.44 1.76 -12.14
N PHE A 110 -1.15 0.63 -12.13
CA PHE A 110 -0.97 -0.39 -11.10
C PHE A 110 0.42 -1.04 -11.18
N ALA A 111 1.02 -1.14 -12.37
CA ALA A 111 2.37 -1.66 -12.53
C ALA A 111 3.42 -0.74 -11.88
N VAL A 112 3.31 0.57 -12.10
CA VAL A 112 4.19 1.56 -11.45
C VAL A 112 3.95 1.56 -9.94
N ALA A 113 2.69 1.57 -9.50
CA ALA A 113 2.36 1.53 -8.08
C ALA A 113 2.89 0.23 -7.40
N ALA A 114 2.75 -0.93 -8.06
CA ALA A 114 3.27 -2.20 -7.58
C ALA A 114 4.80 -2.19 -7.46
N ALA A 115 5.48 -1.65 -8.48
CA ALA A 115 6.93 -1.48 -8.47
C ALA A 115 7.36 -0.58 -7.30
N LEU A 116 6.74 0.59 -7.12
CA LEU A 116 7.02 1.50 -6.01
C LEU A 116 6.76 0.84 -4.64
N ALA A 117 5.60 0.20 -4.47
CA ALA A 117 5.25 -0.50 -3.24
C ALA A 117 6.21 -1.66 -2.93
N SER A 118 6.73 -2.34 -3.96
CA SER A 118 7.73 -3.41 -3.78
C SER A 118 9.04 -2.89 -3.16
N THR A 119 9.45 -1.66 -3.49
CA THR A 119 10.65 -1.03 -2.91
C THR A 119 10.52 -0.73 -1.41
N LEU A 120 9.27 -0.68 -0.90
CA LEU A 120 8.97 -0.46 0.51
C LEU A 120 9.07 -1.74 1.35
N LYS A 121 8.94 -2.93 0.73
CA LYS A 121 8.89 -4.23 1.44
C LYS A 121 10.13 -4.54 2.28
N GLY A 122 11.29 -4.03 1.86
CA GLY A 122 12.59 -4.35 2.47
C GLY A 122 13.10 -3.34 3.49
N ARG A 123 12.39 -2.23 3.75
CA ARG A 123 12.85 -1.16 4.65
C ARG A 123 11.90 -0.98 5.84
N LYS A 124 12.43 -0.48 6.96
CA LYS A 124 11.58 0.06 8.03
C LYS A 124 10.90 1.31 7.48
N LEU A 125 9.57 1.34 7.47
CA LEU A 125 8.80 2.47 6.96
C LEU A 125 8.89 3.66 7.92
N ASN A 126 9.40 4.78 7.42
CA ASN A 126 9.36 6.06 8.12
C ASN A 126 7.93 6.60 8.17
N LEU A 127 7.66 7.57 9.05
CA LEU A 127 6.33 8.19 9.17
C LEU A 127 5.85 8.77 7.84
N VAL A 128 6.74 9.41 7.07
CA VAL A 128 6.46 9.95 5.73
C VAL A 128 6.00 8.85 4.77
N ASP A 129 6.69 7.70 4.74
CA ASP A 129 6.28 6.57 3.92
C ASP A 129 4.90 6.05 4.33
N ARG A 130 4.61 6.04 5.63
CA ARG A 130 3.32 5.57 6.14
C ARG A 130 2.17 6.47 5.74
N ILE A 131 2.35 7.78 5.84
CA ILE A 131 1.35 8.76 5.42
C ILE A 131 1.12 8.65 3.91
N ALA A 132 2.18 8.52 3.11
CA ALA A 132 2.08 8.39 1.67
C ALA A 132 1.34 7.13 1.22
N VAL A 133 1.64 5.97 1.83
CA VAL A 133 0.94 4.72 1.51
C VAL A 133 -0.52 4.79 1.99
N LEU A 134 -0.79 5.41 3.13
CA LEU A 134 -2.17 5.60 3.60
C LEU A 134 -2.94 6.51 2.62
N ALA A 135 -2.37 7.63 2.20
CA ALA A 135 -2.96 8.53 1.22
C ALA A 135 -3.24 7.81 -0.11
N PHE A 136 -2.30 6.99 -0.60
CA PHE A 136 -2.51 6.16 -1.78
C PHE A 136 -3.69 5.18 -1.62
N VAL A 137 -3.77 4.48 -0.48
CA VAL A 137 -4.89 3.57 -0.22
C VAL A 137 -6.21 4.33 -0.08
N SER A 138 -6.22 5.51 0.54
CA SER A 138 -7.40 6.38 0.59
C SER A 138 -7.84 6.81 -0.80
N SER A 139 -6.92 7.18 -1.68
CA SER A 139 -7.23 7.53 -3.08
C SER A 139 -7.83 6.34 -3.83
N LEU A 140 -7.28 5.13 -3.64
CA LEU A 140 -7.87 3.91 -4.21
C LEU A 140 -9.25 3.60 -3.64
N ALA A 141 -9.47 3.78 -2.34
CA ALA A 141 -10.77 3.59 -1.73
C ALA A 141 -11.80 4.57 -2.29
N LEU A 142 -11.44 5.86 -2.38
CA LEU A 142 -12.30 6.87 -3.01
C LEU A 142 -12.60 6.54 -4.47
N LEU A 143 -11.60 6.07 -5.23
CA LEU A 143 -11.80 5.67 -6.62
C LEU A 143 -12.80 4.51 -6.74
N MET A 144 -12.64 3.44 -5.95
CA MET A 144 -13.52 2.27 -5.98
C MET A 144 -14.97 2.63 -5.62
N GLU A 145 -15.17 3.49 -4.61
CA GLU A 145 -16.50 3.92 -4.20
C GLU A 145 -17.11 4.93 -5.19
N TYR A 146 -16.28 5.79 -5.78
CA TYR A 146 -16.71 6.72 -6.84
C TYR A 146 -17.20 5.96 -8.07
N GLU A 147 -16.44 4.96 -8.54
CA GLU A 147 -16.87 4.06 -9.61
C GLU A 147 -18.17 3.34 -9.23
N GLY A 148 -18.24 2.77 -8.02
CA GLY A 148 -19.42 2.05 -7.52
C GLY A 148 -20.72 2.87 -7.54
N THR A 149 -20.62 4.17 -7.25
CA THR A 149 -21.77 5.09 -7.22
C THR A 149 -22.13 5.67 -8.58
N HIS A 150 -21.15 5.82 -9.48
CA HIS A 150 -21.31 6.45 -10.79
C HIS A 150 -21.31 5.47 -11.96
N LEU A 151 -21.53 4.16 -11.71
CA LEU A 151 -21.71 3.12 -12.72
C LEU A 151 -22.90 3.43 -13.65
N ARG A 152 -22.69 4.36 -14.58
CA ARG A 152 -23.43 4.46 -15.83
C ARG A 152 -22.71 3.53 -16.80
N PRO A 153 -23.35 2.40 -17.19
CA PRO A 153 -22.75 1.46 -18.13
C PRO A 153 -22.34 2.20 -19.42
N GLY A 154 -21.06 2.11 -19.78
CA GLY A 154 -20.53 2.66 -21.03
C GLY A 154 -20.11 4.12 -21.02
N ALA A 155 -20.09 4.81 -19.87
CA ALA A 155 -19.44 6.12 -19.79
C ALA A 155 -17.91 5.95 -19.93
N PRO A 156 -17.21 6.77 -20.75
CA PRO A 156 -15.75 6.78 -20.79
C PRO A 156 -15.19 7.16 -19.42
N LEU A 157 -13.98 6.69 -19.08
CA LEU A 157 -13.32 7.08 -17.83
C LEU A 157 -13.35 8.59 -17.67
N ALA A 158 -13.91 9.05 -16.55
CA ALA A 158 -14.09 10.46 -16.33
C ALA A 158 -12.74 11.08 -15.89
N SER A 159 -12.53 12.36 -16.19
CA SER A 159 -11.37 13.12 -15.68
C SER A 159 -11.09 13.00 -14.15
N PRO A 160 -12.08 12.84 -13.24
CA PRO A 160 -11.81 12.62 -11.82
C PRO A 160 -11.05 11.32 -11.52
N ASP A 161 -11.27 10.25 -12.28
CA ASP A 161 -10.65 8.94 -12.03
C ASP A 161 -9.13 9.03 -12.17
N PHE A 162 -8.68 9.62 -13.28
CA PHE A 162 -7.27 9.90 -13.54
C PHE A 162 -6.65 10.84 -12.51
N THR A 163 -7.43 11.80 -12.02
CA THR A 163 -6.97 12.77 -11.02
C THR A 163 -6.70 12.09 -9.67
N LEU A 164 -7.62 11.27 -9.19
CA LEU A 164 -7.47 10.52 -7.94
C LEU A 164 -6.32 9.50 -8.01
N MET A 165 -6.22 8.79 -9.13
CA MET A 165 -5.10 7.90 -9.41
C MET A 165 -3.77 8.66 -9.37
N GLY A 166 -3.68 9.76 -10.12
CA GLY A 166 -2.50 10.62 -10.18
C GLY A 166 -2.06 11.12 -8.80
N ILE A 167 -2.98 11.60 -7.98
CA ILE A 167 -2.70 12.03 -6.60
C ILE A 167 -2.09 10.89 -5.78
N GLY A 168 -2.71 9.72 -5.80
CA GLY A 168 -2.20 8.55 -5.06
C GLY A 168 -0.80 8.14 -5.51
N LEU A 169 -0.54 8.13 -6.82
CA LEU A 169 0.78 7.76 -7.36
C LEU A 169 1.84 8.81 -7.01
N CYS A 170 1.49 10.10 -7.06
CA CYS A 170 2.36 11.18 -6.62
C CYS A 170 2.78 11.00 -5.15
N CYS A 171 1.87 10.59 -4.27
CA CYS A 171 2.22 10.29 -2.87
C CYS A 171 3.26 9.17 -2.77
N LEU A 172 3.09 8.06 -3.51
CA LEU A 172 4.06 6.97 -3.53
C LEU A 172 5.41 7.39 -4.11
N LEU A 173 5.42 8.21 -5.16
CA LEU A 173 6.63 8.76 -5.76
C LEU A 173 7.39 9.66 -4.78
N VAL A 174 6.69 10.50 -4.03
CA VAL A 174 7.29 11.35 -2.99
C VAL A 174 7.93 10.49 -1.89
N ALA A 175 7.25 9.46 -1.39
CA ALA A 175 7.82 8.55 -0.39
C ALA A 175 9.03 7.76 -0.92
N TRP A 176 8.97 7.32 -2.17
CA TRP A 176 10.11 6.67 -2.82
C TRP A 176 11.30 7.64 -2.97
N GLY A 177 11.06 8.83 -3.50
CA GLY A 177 12.07 9.87 -3.72
C GLY A 177 12.71 10.33 -2.42
N TYR A 178 11.90 10.55 -1.39
CA TYR A 178 12.36 10.89 -0.04
C TYR A 178 13.29 9.80 0.53
N GLY A 179 12.89 8.53 0.42
CA GLY A 179 13.74 7.40 0.84
C GLY A 179 15.05 7.32 0.05
N ARG A 180 15.03 7.61 -1.25
CA ARG A 180 16.24 7.63 -2.09
C ARG A 180 17.19 8.76 -1.70
N LEU A 181 16.65 9.94 -1.39
CA LEU A 181 17.42 11.11 -0.94
C LEU A 181 18.06 10.87 0.43
N GLN A 182 17.31 10.30 1.39
CA GLN A 182 17.85 9.95 2.70
C GLN A 182 19.01 8.95 2.60
N ARG A 183 18.92 7.93 1.73
CA ARG A 183 20.01 6.97 1.52
C ARG A 183 21.28 7.64 0.99
N ARG A 184 21.16 8.62 0.08
CA ARG A 184 22.31 9.40 -0.40
C ARG A 184 22.97 10.21 0.71
N ARG A 185 22.17 10.85 1.58
CA ARG A 185 22.69 11.61 2.73
C ARG A 185 23.38 10.73 3.77
N GLY A 186 22.88 9.51 3.99
CA GLY A 186 23.49 8.56 4.93
C GLY A 186 24.88 8.10 4.51
N HIS A 187 25.13 7.95 3.21
CA HIS A 187 26.44 7.56 2.67
C HIS A 187 27.48 8.69 2.74
N ASN A 188 27.03 9.94 2.64
CA ASN A 188 27.88 11.13 2.70
C ASN A 188 28.19 11.61 4.11
N ARG A 189 27.76 10.92 5.18
CA ARG A 189 28.37 11.14 6.49
C ARG A 189 29.77 10.51 6.39
N PRO A 190 30.85 11.30 6.25
CA PRO A 190 32.18 10.76 6.31
C PRO A 190 32.23 10.03 7.64
N GLY A 191 32.61 8.75 7.63
CA GLY A 191 32.85 8.05 8.88
C GLY A 191 33.66 9.01 9.73
N HIS A 192 33.12 9.39 10.90
CA HIS A 192 33.96 9.97 11.93
C HIS A 192 35.03 8.90 12.10
N HIS A 193 36.17 9.10 11.44
CA HIS A 193 37.38 8.39 11.71
C HIS A 193 37.50 8.58 13.20
N HIS A 194 37.24 7.48 13.93
CA HIS A 194 37.69 7.32 15.28
C HIS A 194 39.17 7.68 15.20
N LEU A 195 39.48 8.93 15.52
CA LEU A 195 40.78 9.32 15.98
C LEU A 195 40.99 8.40 17.16
N GLY A 196 41.79 7.36 16.90
CA GLY A 196 42.23 6.44 17.91
C GLY A 196 42.80 7.27 19.05
N GLY A 197 42.09 7.27 20.17
CA GLY A 197 42.77 7.50 21.44
C GLY A 197 43.68 6.30 21.62
N PRO A 198 45.01 6.46 21.67
CA PRO A 198 45.87 5.38 22.09
C PRO A 198 45.47 4.99 23.51
N ALA A 199 45.19 3.70 23.69
CA ALA A 199 44.95 3.10 24.98
C ALA A 199 46.24 3.22 25.82
N GLY A 200 46.33 4.29 26.61
CA GLY A 200 47.25 4.36 27.72
C GLY A 200 46.76 3.40 28.79
N SER A 201 47.40 2.24 28.88
CA SER A 201 47.26 1.28 29.98
C SER A 201 48.06 1.83 31.17
N PRO A 202 47.45 2.19 32.32
CA PRO A 202 48.18 2.47 33.53
C PRO A 202 48.51 1.14 34.20
N ALA A 203 49.81 0.89 34.35
CA ALA A 203 50.36 -0.24 35.08
C ALA A 203 50.08 -0.15 36.59
N ASP A 204 49.99 -1.32 37.23
CA ASP A 204 49.88 -1.56 38.66
C ASP A 204 51.01 -0.91 39.48
N PRO A 205 50.72 -0.56 40.74
CA PRO A 205 51.70 -0.71 41.82
C PRO A 205 51.20 -1.64 42.93
N THR A 206 52.03 -2.65 43.22
CA THR A 206 52.06 -3.52 44.40
C THR A 206 52.49 -2.77 45.65
#